data_AF-A0AAD7T3Q8-F1
#
_entry.id   AF-A0AAD7T3Q8-F1
#
_cell.length_a   1.000
_cell.length_b   1.000
_cell.length_c   1.000
_cell.angle_alpha   90.00
_cell.angle_beta   90.00
_cell.angle_gamma   90.00
#
_symmetry.space_group_name_H-M   'P 1'
#
loop_
_entity.id
_entity.type
_entity.pdbx_description
1 polymer ?
#
loop_
_entity_poly.entity_id
_entity_poly.type
_entity_poly.pdbx_seq_one_letter_code
_entity_poly.pdbx_strand_id
1 'polypeptide(L)'
;MERANNAIRLWKIQGAVIEDEDIVQNIDSVSLSTVDSVLKRNQVHLKQLYKVLFDRNGMGVKELRYQYVQIVMELEANKTPRVFVYVDEAGFNLAKVRKRDRNII
;
A
#
# COMPACT_ATOMS: atom_id res chain seq x y z
N MET A 1 -15.60 -4.06 -3.59
CA MET A 1 -14.61 -4.96 -2.97
C MET A 1 -14.04 -4.21 -1.77
N GLU A 2 -14.34 -4.68 -0.56
CA GLU A 2 -14.10 -3.96 0.69
C GLU A 2 -12.60 -3.92 1.01
N ARG A 3 -12.03 -2.71 1.18
CA ARG A 3 -10.64 -2.56 1.62
C ARG A 3 -10.56 -2.97 3.07
N ALA A 4 -9.89 -4.09 3.38
CA ALA A 4 -9.61 -4.48 4.75
C ALA A 4 -8.94 -3.30 5.49
N ASN A 5 -9.63 -2.78 6.51
CA ASN A 5 -9.17 -1.61 7.25
C ASN A 5 -8.11 -2.03 8.26
N ASN A 6 -6.88 -2.21 7.79
CA ASN A 6 -5.72 -2.59 8.60
C ASN A 6 -5.23 -1.46 9.53
N ALA A 7 -5.98 -0.34 9.63
CA ALA A 7 -5.64 0.73 10.56
C ALA A 7 -5.93 0.29 11.99
N ILE A 8 -4.86 0.03 12.75
CA ILE A 8 -4.91 -0.11 14.19
C ILE A 8 -4.87 1.29 14.79
N ARG A 9 -5.84 1.59 15.65
CA ARG A 9 -5.94 2.85 16.38
C ARG A 9 -5.67 2.59 17.85
N LEU A 10 -5.10 3.58 18.54
CA LEU A 10 -4.76 3.47 19.96
C LEU A 10 -5.96 3.09 20.85
N TRP A 11 -7.16 3.59 20.52
CA TRP A 11 -8.40 3.22 21.24
C TRP A 11 -8.80 1.75 21.04
N LYS A 12 -8.45 1.12 19.91
CA LYS A 12 -8.69 -0.32 19.72
C LYS A 12 -7.78 -1.15 20.62
N ILE A 13 -6.53 -0.71 20.80
CA ILE A 13 -5.59 -1.35 21.73
C ILE A 13 -6.10 -1.17 23.16
N GLN A 14 -6.55 0.03 23.53
CA GLN A 14 -7.16 0.30 24.82
C GLN A 14 -8.36 -0.61 25.10
N GLY A 15 -9.29 -0.74 24.14
CA GLY A 15 -10.45 -1.63 24.28
C GLY A 15 -10.04 -3.08 24.50
N ALA A 16 -9.12 -3.60 23.69
CA ALA A 16 -8.63 -4.98 23.83
C ALA A 16 -7.94 -5.23 25.18
N VAL A 17 -7.26 -4.24 25.75
CA VAL A 17 -6.62 -4.34 27.07
C VAL A 17 -7.64 -4.33 28.21
N ILE A 18 -8.75 -3.59 28.07
CA ILE A 18 -9.82 -3.55 29.09
C ILE A 18 -10.68 -4.81 29.03
N GLU A 19 -10.92 -5.35 27.84
CA GLU A 19 -11.67 -6.60 27.63
C GLU A 19 -10.89 -7.85 28.09
N ASP A 20 -9.57 -7.75 28.25
CA ASP A 20 -8.71 -8.83 28.72
C ASP A 20 -8.69 -8.89 30.26
N GLU A 21 -9.75 -9.48 30.83
CA GLU A 21 -9.94 -9.65 32.28
C GLU A 21 -8.86 -10.54 32.94
N ASP A 22 -8.17 -11.38 32.15
CA ASP A 22 -7.13 -12.29 32.66
C ASP A 22 -5.83 -11.54 32.99
N ILE A 23 -5.50 -10.49 32.22
CA ILE A 23 -4.25 -9.72 32.38
C ILE A 23 -4.47 -8.47 33.23
N VAL A 24 -5.63 -7.83 33.13
CA VAL A 24 -5.90 -6.53 33.75
C VAL A 24 -7.08 -6.65 34.73
N GLN A 25 -6.87 -7.38 35.83
CA GLN A 25 -7.90 -7.53 36.85
C GLN A 25 -8.16 -6.19 37.56
N ASN A 26 -9.45 -5.85 37.70
CA ASN A 26 -9.94 -4.77 38.57
C ASN A 26 -9.54 -3.35 38.13
N ILE A 27 -9.31 -3.14 36.82
CA ILE A 27 -9.12 -1.80 36.25
C ILE A 27 -10.27 -1.50 35.29
N ASP A 28 -11.22 -0.69 35.76
CA ASP A 28 -12.41 -0.33 34.99
C ASP A 28 -12.10 0.63 33.82
N SER A 29 -10.94 1.30 33.85
CA SER A 29 -10.53 2.20 32.77
C SER A 29 -9.03 2.42 32.73
N VAL A 30 -8.49 2.53 31.50
CA VAL A 30 -7.11 2.93 31.23
C VAL A 30 -7.13 4.12 30.29
N SER A 31 -6.33 5.15 30.54
CA SER A 31 -6.27 6.31 29.64
C SER A 31 -5.48 5.99 28.36
N LEU A 32 -5.83 6.64 27.23
CA LEU A 32 -5.09 6.49 25.97
C LEU A 32 -3.61 6.89 26.11
N SER A 33 -3.29 7.90 26.92
CA SER A 33 -1.91 8.33 27.16
C SER A 33 -1.12 7.28 27.95
N THR A 34 -1.77 6.55 28.87
CA THR A 34 -1.16 5.41 29.56
C THR A 34 -0.78 4.32 28.55
N VAL A 35 -1.70 3.96 27.65
CA VAL A 35 -1.44 2.96 26.59
C VAL A 35 -0.28 3.42 25.69
N ASP A 36 -0.30 4.68 25.22
CA ASP A 36 0.78 5.24 24.40
C ASP A 36 2.15 5.22 25.11
N SER A 37 2.16 5.56 26.41
CA SER A 37 3.39 5.57 27.22
C SER A 37 3.94 4.15 27.42
N VAL A 38 3.08 3.16 27.64
CA VAL A 38 3.47 1.76 27.77
C VAL A 38 4.02 1.22 26.46
N LEU A 39 3.37 1.51 25.33
CA LEU A 39 3.88 1.14 24.00
C LEU A 39 5.28 1.73 23.76
N LYS A 40 5.48 3.02 24.05
CA LYS A 40 6.78 3.68 23.94
C LYS A 40 7.84 3.07 24.85
N ARG A 41 7.51 2.76 26.10
CA ARG A 41 8.41 2.10 27.05
C ARG A 41 8.88 0.74 26.54
N ASN A 42 8.00 0.01 25.85
CA ASN A 42 8.27 -1.29 25.25
C ASN A 42 8.84 -1.18 23.81
N GLN A 43 9.25 0.01 23.37
CA GLN A 43 9.80 0.25 22.03
C GLN A 43 8.85 -0.11 20.88
N VAL A 44 7.54 -0.11 21.15
CA VAL A 44 6.50 -0.32 20.14
C VAL A 44 6.02 1.03 19.62
N HIS A 45 6.09 1.20 18.30
CA HIS A 45 5.64 2.42 17.62
C HIS A 45 4.53 2.12 16.63
N LEU A 46 3.45 2.90 16.69
CA LEU A 46 2.40 2.87 15.67
C LEU A 46 2.92 3.56 14.41
N LYS A 47 3.05 2.80 13.33
CA LYS A 47 3.42 3.37 12.02
C LYS A 47 2.19 4.02 11.39
N GLN A 48 2.38 5.20 10.81
CA GLN A 48 1.36 5.79 9.96
C GLN A 48 1.04 4.85 8.80
N LEU A 49 -0.24 4.54 8.62
CA LEU A 49 -0.69 3.73 7.50
C LEU A 49 -0.65 4.57 6.22
N TYR A 50 0.22 4.22 5.29
CA TYR A 50 0.22 4.84 3.96
C TYR A 50 -0.97 4.32 3.16
N LYS A 51 -1.84 5.23 2.74
CA LYS A 51 -2.96 4.92 1.85
C LYS A 51 -2.50 5.11 0.40
N VAL A 52 -2.60 4.06 -0.40
CA VAL A 52 -2.41 4.15 -1.85
C VAL A 52 -3.77 4.48 -2.48
N LEU A 53 -3.80 5.50 -3.34
CA LEU A 53 -5.05 6.04 -3.89
C LEU A 53 -5.77 5.05 -4.83
N PHE A 54 -5.08 4.05 -5.36
CA PHE A 54 -5.66 3.00 -6.20
C PHE A 54 -5.44 1.62 -5.60
N ASP A 55 -6.26 0.65 -6.00
CA ASP A 55 -6.21 -0.71 -5.49
C ASP A 55 -4.98 -1.47 -6.01
N ARG A 56 -3.80 -1.12 -5.48
CA ARG A 56 -2.53 -1.74 -5.88
C ARG A 56 -2.43 -3.21 -5.47
N ASN A 57 -3.20 -3.64 -4.48
CA ASN A 57 -3.09 -4.95 -3.86
C ASN A 57 -4.33 -5.83 -4.07
N GLY A 58 -5.33 -5.35 -4.81
CA GLY A 58 -6.46 -6.15 -5.24
C GLY A 58 -5.99 -7.40 -5.97
N MET A 59 -6.67 -8.52 -5.72
CA MET A 59 -6.29 -9.82 -6.28
C MET A 59 -6.16 -9.77 -7.80
N GLY A 60 -7.10 -9.13 -8.50
CA GLY A 60 -7.03 -8.97 -9.96
C GLY A 60 -5.85 -8.12 -10.43
N VAL A 61 -5.49 -7.06 -9.70
CA VAL A 61 -4.33 -6.22 -10.04
C VAL A 61 -3.01 -6.96 -9.77
N LYS A 62 -2.94 -7.79 -8.73
CA LYS A 62 -1.79 -8.66 -8.48
C LYS A 62 -1.63 -9.71 -9.57
N GLU A 63 -2.72 -10.34 -9.99
CA GLU A 63 -2.72 -11.33 -11.07
C GLU A 63 -2.25 -10.72 -12.40
N LEU A 64 -2.78 -9.55 -12.77
CA LEU A 64 -2.34 -8.84 -13.98
C LEU A 64 -0.86 -8.46 -13.93
N ARG A 65 -0.34 -8.03 -12.76
CA ARG A 65 1.10 -7.76 -12.61
C ARG A 65 1.93 -9.04 -12.71
N TYR A 66 1.47 -10.13 -12.10
CA TYR A 66 2.15 -11.41 -12.18
C TYR A 66 2.27 -11.86 -13.64
N GLN A 67 1.16 -11.86 -14.38
CA GLN A 67 1.13 -12.20 -15.81
C GLN A 67 2.03 -11.29 -16.65
N TYR A 68 1.98 -9.98 -16.43
CA TYR A 68 2.84 -9.03 -17.13
C TYR A 68 4.33 -9.33 -16.92
N VAL A 69 4.76 -9.57 -15.68
CA VAL A 69 6.16 -9.88 -15.38
C VAL A 69 6.57 -11.20 -16.01
N GLN A 70 5.73 -12.23 -15.96
CA GLN A 70 6.01 -13.52 -16.63
C GLN A 70 6.23 -13.32 -18.15
N ILE A 71 5.35 -12.59 -18.82
CA ILE A 71 5.47 -12.30 -20.25
C ILE A 71 6.76 -11.55 -20.55
N VAL A 72 7.11 -10.51 -19.77
CA VAL A 72 8.36 -9.76 -19.98
C VAL A 72 9.59 -10.66 -19.81
N MET A 73 9.62 -11.50 -18.77
CA MET A 73 10.73 -12.43 -18.54
C MET A 73 10.88 -13.45 -19.67
N GLU A 74 9.78 -14.02 -20.17
CA GLU A 74 9.81 -14.89 -21.35
C GLU A 74 10.30 -14.15 -22.58
N LEU A 75 9.88 -12.90 -22.77
CA LEU A 75 10.29 -12.08 -23.91
C LEU A 75 11.79 -11.76 -23.86
N GLU A 76 12.36 -11.54 -22.68
CA GLU A 76 13.80 -11.31 -22.44
C GLU A 76 14.64 -12.59 -22.58
N ALA A 77 14.11 -13.75 -22.16
CA ALA A 77 14.81 -15.03 -22.27
C ALA A 77 14.91 -15.53 -23.73
N ASN A 78 14.06 -15.01 -24.63
CA ASN A 78 14.12 -15.34 -26.05
C ASN A 78 15.40 -14.79 -26.68
N LYS A 79 16.07 -15.61 -27.51
CA LYS A 79 17.34 -15.26 -28.18
C LYS A 79 17.23 -14.13 -29.19
N THR A 80 16.01 -13.76 -29.59
CA THR A 80 15.76 -12.69 -30.55
C THR A 80 15.85 -11.34 -29.84
N PRO A 81 16.74 -10.42 -30.28
CA PRO A 81 16.85 -9.11 -29.66
C PRO A 81 15.53 -8.35 -29.85
N ARG A 82 14.94 -7.91 -28.75
CA ARG A 82 13.73 -7.10 -28.71
C ARG A 82 14.04 -5.76 -28.07
N VAL A 83 13.46 -4.69 -28.62
CA VAL A 83 13.54 -3.35 -28.03
C VAL A 83 12.25 -3.09 -27.29
N PHE A 84 12.34 -2.88 -25.98
CA PHE A 84 11.18 -2.52 -25.16
C PHE A 84 10.98 -1.01 -25.20
N VAL A 85 9.78 -0.58 -25.59
CA VAL A 85 9.35 0.83 -25.52
C VAL A 85 8.25 0.92 -24.48
N TYR A 86 8.55 1.57 -23.36
CA TYR A 86 7.58 1.81 -22.30
C TYR A 86 6.89 3.15 -22.54
N VAL A 87 5.57 3.13 -22.52
CA VAL A 87 4.72 4.31 -22.74
C VAL A 87 3.82 4.46 -21.52
N ASP A 88 3.90 5.60 -20.84
CA ASP A 88 2.93 5.93 -19.81
C ASP A 88 1.73 6.66 -20.44
N GLU A 89 0.54 6.49 -19.84
CA GLU A 89 -0.68 7.18 -20.28
C GLU A 89 -0.54 8.71 -20.19
N ALA A 90 0.33 9.21 -19.31
CA ALA A 90 0.60 10.64 -19.18
C ALA A 90 1.33 11.22 -20.42
N GLY A 91 2.18 10.42 -21.08
CA GLY A 91 2.98 10.82 -22.23
C GLY A 91 2.30 10.63 -23.60
N PHE A 92 1.30 9.75 -23.70
CA PHE A 92 0.65 9.38 -24.96
C PHE A 92 -0.84 9.72 -24.99
N ASN A 93 -1.14 11.02 -24.97
CA ASN A 93 -2.51 11.48 -25.09
C ASN A 93 -2.98 11.42 -26.57
N LEU A 94 -3.74 10.38 -26.93
CA LEU A 94 -4.30 10.18 -28.28
C LEU A 94 -5.20 11.33 -28.75
N ALA A 95 -5.77 12.12 -27.83
CA ALA A 95 -6.55 13.30 -28.18
C ALA A 95 -5.68 14.50 -28.58
N LYS A 96 -4.39 14.51 -28.20
CA LYS A 96 -3.44 15.55 -28.58
C LYS A 96 -2.67 15.11 -29.82
N VAL A 97 -3.23 15.40 -31.00
CA VAL A 97 -2.46 15.40 -32.25
C VAL A 97 -1.36 16.45 -32.12
N ARG A 98 -0.12 16.01 -31.87
CA ARG A 98 1.03 16.92 -31.91
C ARG A 98 1.21 17.36 -33.36
N LYS A 99 0.90 18.63 -33.65
CA LYS A 99 1.44 19.28 -34.86
C LYS A 99 2.97 19.17 -34.77
N ARG A 100 3.58 18.55 -35.77
CA ARG A 100 5.04 18.58 -35.97
C ARG A 100 5.52 20.04 -35.89
N ASP A 101 6.73 20.22 -35.35
CA ASP A 101 7.57 21.42 -35.45
C ASP A 101 7.65 22.39 -34.27
N ARG A 102 7.68 21.93 -33.01
CA ARG A 102 8.28 22.73 -31.91
C ARG A 102 8.98 21.85 -30.86
N ASN A 103 10.25 21.54 -31.08
CA ASN A 103 11.20 21.27 -29.99
C ASN A 103 11.76 22.64 -29.57
N ILE A 104 11.40 23.11 -28.38
CA ILE A 104 12.14 24.17 -27.69
C ILE A 104 13.06 23.45 -26.71
N ILE A 105 14.37 23.66 -26.88
CA ILE A 105 15.46 23.18 -26.00
C ILE A 105 15.39 23.91 -24.67
#